data_AF-A0A7Y5W5T8-F1
#
_entry.id   AF-A0A7Y5W5T8-F1
#
_cell.length_a   1.000
_cell.length_b   1.000
_cell.length_c   1.000
_cell.angle_alpha   90.00
_cell.angle_beta   90.00
_cell.angle_gamma   90.00
#
_symmetry.space_group_name_H-M   'P 1'
#
loop_
_entity.id
_entity.type
_entity.pdbx_description
1 polymer ?
#
loop_
_entity_poly.entity_id
_entity_poly.type
_entity_poly.pdbx_seq_one_letter_code
_entity_poly.pdbx_strand_id
1 'polypeptide(L)' 'MPREPYSRREFVKHSSLACLGAAAAIGATPRLSASSGSSAAIPAVLGGSPVRTKGWSRWPIWIPETDEAQVL' A
#
# COMPACT_ATOMS: atom_id res chain seq x y z
N MET A 1 -34.18 11.32 10.19
CA MET A 1 -33.17 12.32 10.58
C MET A 1 -32.97 13.27 9.40
N PRO A 2 -33.35 14.55 9.50
CA PRO A 2 -33.01 15.53 8.47
C PRO A 2 -31.48 15.63 8.38
N ARG A 3 -30.91 15.52 7.18
CA ARG A 3 -29.48 15.78 6.94
C ARG A 3 -29.37 17.20 6.41
N GLU A 4 -28.80 18.09 7.21
CA GLU A 4 -28.45 19.43 6.74
C GLU A 4 -27.46 19.32 5.57
N PRO A 5 -27.64 20.09 4.48
CA PRO A 5 -26.73 20.06 3.36
C PRO A 5 -25.38 20.65 3.79
N TYR A 6 -24.38 19.78 3.98
CA TYR A 6 -23.02 20.20 4.30
C TYR A 6 -22.50 21.19 3.25
N SER A 7 -22.11 22.38 3.70
CA SER A 7 -21.48 23.35 2.81
C SER A 7 -20.14 22.81 2.33
N ARG A 8 -19.83 22.98 1.03
CA ARG A 8 -18.55 22.55 0.44
C ARG A 8 -17.34 23.05 1.25
N ARG A 9 -17.44 24.25 1.84
CA ARG A 9 -16.39 24.85 2.67
C ARG A 9 -16.23 24.13 4.01
N GLU A 10 -17.32 23.67 4.61
CA GLU A 10 -17.27 22.90 5.86
C GLU A 10 -16.71 21.51 5.63
N PHE A 11 -17.06 20.85 4.52
CA PHE A 11 -16.47 19.58 4.11
C PHE A 11 -14.95 19.69 3.97
N VAL A 12 -14.46 20.73 3.29
CA VAL A 12 -13.01 20.97 3.14
C VAL A 12 -12.37 21.21 4.50
N LYS A 13 -12.93 22.06 5.37
CA LYS A 13 -12.38 22.31 6.72
C LYS A 13 -12.23 21.04 7.56
N HIS A 14 -13.26 20.20 7.59
CA HIS A 14 -13.23 18.95 8.36
C HIS A 14 -12.24 17.94 7.77
N SER A 15 -12.21 17.83 6.43
CA SER A 15 -11.28 16.93 5.74
C SER A 15 -9.82 17.37 5.93
N SER A 16 -9.54 18.68 5.91
CA SER A 16 -8.21 19.22 6.18
C SER A 16 -7.71 18.89 7.59
N LEU A 17 -8.56 19.03 8.60
CA LEU A 17 -8.22 18.71 9.98
C LEU A 17 -7.92 17.20 10.15
N ALA A 18 -8.74 16.36 9.53
CA ALA A 18 -8.52 14.91 9.53
C ALA A 18 -7.19 14.54 8.83
N CYS A 19 -6.88 15.17 7.70
CA CYS A 19 -5.64 14.94 6.96
C CYS A 19 -4.39 15.38 7.75
N LEU A 20 -4.46 16.53 8.42
CA LEU A 20 -3.38 17.02 9.29
C LEU A 20 -3.16 16.11 10.50
N GLY A 21 -4.24 15.63 11.12
CA GLY A 21 -4.16 14.65 12.20
C GLY A 21 -3.53 13.32 11.77
N ALA A 22 -3.89 12.83 10.59
CA ALA A 22 -3.31 11.62 10.02
C ALA A 22 -1.81 11.78 9.72
N ALA A 23 -1.40 12.92 9.14
CA ALA A 23 0.01 13.20 8.86
C ALA A 23 0.85 13.28 10.14
N ALA A 24 0.32 13.90 11.20
CA ALA A 24 0.99 13.95 12.51
C ALA A 24 1.11 12.56 13.14
N ALA A 25 0.08 11.72 13.01
CA ALA A 25 0.12 10.34 13.50
C ALA A 25 1.13 9.47 12.75
N ILE A 26 1.25 9.61 11.42
CA ILE A 26 2.27 8.92 10.62
C ILE A 26 3.69 9.34 11.04
N GLY A 27 3.90 10.60 11.43
CA GLY A 27 5.18 11.07 11.98
C GLY A 27 5.55 10.45 13.33
N ALA A 28 4.54 10.08 14.14
CA ALA A 28 4.71 9.50 15.47
C ALA A 28 4.70 7.95 15.48
N THR A 29 4.23 7.31 14.42
CA THR A 29 4.36 5.86 14.29
C THR A 29 5.84 5.48 14.15
N PRO A 30 6.36 4.53 14.96
CA PRO A 30 7.70 4.01 14.74
C PRO A 30 7.77 3.51 13.30
N ARG A 31 8.81 3.93 12.57
CA ARG A 31 9.05 3.46 11.21
C ARG A 31 9.15 1.94 11.31
N LEU A 32 8.07 1.24 10.95
CA LEU A 32 8.09 -0.17 10.60
C LEU A 32 8.84 -0.26 9.26
N SER A 33 10.08 0.21 9.23
CA SER A 33 11.02 -0.10 8.19
C SER A 33 11.17 -1.60 8.28
N ALA A 34 10.53 -2.29 7.36
CA ALA A 34 10.79 -3.70 7.12
C ALA A 34 12.31 -3.86 7.18
N SER A 35 12.78 -4.65 8.14
CA SER A 35 14.18 -5.02 8.24
C SER A 35 14.50 -5.87 7.02
N SER A 36 14.68 -5.22 5.87
CA SER A 36 15.26 -5.80 4.67
C SER A 36 16.66 -6.19 5.08
N GLY A 37 16.85 -7.46 5.47
CA GLY A 37 18.14 -7.96 5.89
C GLY A 37 19.19 -7.61 4.84
N SER A 38 20.09 -6.70 5.20
CA SER A 38 21.38 -6.24 4.65
C SER A 38 21.86 -6.62 3.22
N SER A 39 21.02 -7.09 2.29
CA SER A 39 21.52 -7.74 1.07
C SER A 39 21.20 -6.99 -0.22
N ALA A 40 20.54 -5.84 -0.18
CA ALA A 40 20.38 -4.99 -1.36
C ALA A 40 20.29 -3.52 -0.98
N ALA A 41 21.46 -2.89 -0.74
CA ALA A 41 21.55 -1.44 -0.55
C ALA A 41 21.14 -0.66 -1.81
N ILE A 42 21.21 -1.30 -2.99
CA ILE A 42 20.83 -0.74 -4.28
C ILE A 42 19.75 -1.65 -4.88
N PRO A 43 18.60 -1.11 -5.33
CA PRO A 43 17.59 -1.87 -6.05
C PRO A 43 18.16 -2.48 -7.34
N ALA A 44 17.72 -3.70 -7.69
CA ALA A 44 18.17 -4.38 -8.92
C ALA A 44 17.88 -3.58 -10.20
N VAL A 45 16.78 -2.82 -10.22
CA VAL A 45 16.42 -1.92 -11.34
C VAL A 45 17.45 -0.80 -11.53
N LEU A 46 18.20 -0.45 -10.48
CA LEU A 46 19.25 0.57 -10.49
C LEU A 46 20.66 -0.07 -10.60
N GLY A 47 20.76 -1.34 -11.01
CA GLY A 47 22.02 -2.06 -11.14
C GLY A 47 22.51 -2.73 -9.84
N GLY A 48 21.67 -2.81 -8.81
CA GLY A 48 21.97 -3.58 -7.60
C GLY A 48 21.84 -5.09 -7.78
N SER A 49 22.18 -5.85 -6.74
CA SER A 49 22.08 -7.32 -6.78
C SER A 49 20.62 -7.78 -6.87
N PRO A 50 20.26 -8.66 -7.81
CA PRO A 50 18.91 -9.20 -7.89
C PRO A 50 18.63 -10.12 -6.70
N VAL A 51 17.54 -9.85 -5.98
CA VAL A 51 17.07 -10.70 -4.87
C VAL A 51 16.72 -12.12 -5.34
N ARG A 52 16.34 -12.28 -6.62
CA ARG A 52 16.00 -13.55 -7.24
C ARG A 52 16.81 -13.75 -8.51
N THR A 53 17.51 -14.88 -8.61
CA THR A 53 18.31 -15.28 -9.77
C THR A 53 17.61 -16.32 -10.66
N LYS A 54 16.58 -17.00 -10.15
CA LYS A 54 15.78 -17.97 -10.90
C LYS A 54 14.71 -17.25 -11.74
N GLY A 55 14.41 -17.77 -12.93
CA GLY A 55 13.32 -17.29 -13.78
C GLY A 55 11.98 -17.28 -13.06
N TRP A 56 11.03 -16.48 -13.59
CA TRP A 56 9.65 -16.48 -13.11
C TRP A 56 8.99 -17.82 -13.39
N SER A 57 8.07 -18.24 -12.52
CA SER A 57 7.16 -19.34 -12.83
C SER A 57 6.32 -18.98 -14.07
N ARG A 58 5.86 -19.99 -14.80
CA ARG A 58 4.98 -19.80 -15.94
C ARG A 58 3.65 -19.23 -15.43
N TRP A 59 3.29 -18.04 -15.92
CA TRP A 59 2.00 -17.42 -15.67
C TRP A 59 0.96 -17.94 -16.69
N PRO A 60 -0.33 -18.03 -16.32
CA PRO A 60 -0.88 -17.87 -14.98
C PRO A 60 -0.62 -19.08 -14.08
N ILE A 61 -0.55 -18.84 -12.78
CA ILE A 61 -0.63 -19.91 -11.77
C ILE A 61 -2.13 -20.10 -11.51
N TRP A 62 -2.78 -20.96 -12.31
CA TRP A 62 -4.19 -21.28 -12.15
C TRP A 62 -4.33 -22.56 -11.33
N ILE A 63 -5.04 -22.47 -10.22
CA ILE A 63 -5.39 -23.57 -9.32
C ILE A 63 -6.90 -23.76 -9.43
N PRO A 64 -7.38 -24.73 -10.26
CA PRO A 64 -8.80 -24.92 -10.52
C PRO A 64 -9.66 -25.04 -9.26
N GLU A 65 -9.12 -25.67 -8.21
CA GLU A 65 -9.83 -25.91 -6.95
C GLU A 65 -10.18 -24.63 -6.18
N THR A 66 -9.39 -23.57 -6.33
CA THR A 66 -9.57 -22.30 -5.60
C THR A 66 -9.99 -21.14 -6.49
N ASP A 67 -9.50 -21.11 -7.73
CA ASP A 67 -9.57 -19.93 -8.58
C ASP A 67 -10.88 -19.88 -9.39
N GLU A 68 -11.50 -21.03 -9.68
CA GLU A 68 -12.79 -21.09 -10.39
C GLU A 68 -13.92 -20.42 -9.60
N ALA A 69 -13.93 -20.56 -8.28
CA ALA A 69 -14.93 -19.92 -7.42
C ALA A 69 -14.78 -18.39 -7.33
N GLN A 70 -13.64 -17.82 -7.73
CA GLN A 70 -13.40 -16.37 -7.71
C GLN A 70 -13.81 -15.67 -9.01
N VAL A 71 -14.15 -16.42 -10.06
CA VAL A 71 -14.55 -15.89 -11.37
C VAL A 71 -16.08 -15.85 -11.55
N LEU A 72 -16.84 -16.53 -10.70
CA LEU A 72 -18.31 -16.62 -10.71
C LEU A 72 -18.96 -15.61 -9.77
#